data_AF-X1V2P7-F1
#
_entry.id   AF-X1V2P7-F1
#
_cell.length_a   1.000
_cell.length_b   1.000
_cell.length_c   1.000
_cell.angle_alpha   90.00
_cell.angle_beta   90.00
_cell.angle_gamma   90.00
#
_symmetry.space_group_name_H-M   'P 1'
#
loop_
_entity.id
_entity.type
_entity.pdbx_description
1 polymer ?
#
loop_
_entity_poly.entity_id
_entity_poly.type
_entity_poly.pdbx_seq_one_letter_code
_entity_poly.pdbx_strand_id
1 'polypeptide(L)' 'EKLELSKPGGLDLFGRRHYIRLDRVNYSDGSHPDDCPGGADLWPAEADGAGKSLTRTTPANYGNDPNNWTAAVPSPGE' A
#
# COMPACT_ATOMS: atom_id res chain seq x y z
N GLU A 1 2.76 7.33 -3.87
CA GLU A 1 1.29 7.13 -3.83
C GLU A 1 0.79 6.70 -2.43
N LYS A 2 -0.52 6.87 -2.12
CA LYS A 2 -1.13 6.50 -0.84
C LYS A 2 -2.41 5.69 -1.04
N LEU A 3 -2.41 4.46 -0.54
CA LEU A 3 -3.56 3.55 -0.55
C LEU A 3 -4.12 3.36 0.87
N GLU A 4 -5.44 3.31 1.00
CA GLU A 4 -6.13 3.11 2.27
C GLU A 4 -7.22 2.06 2.13
N LEU A 5 -7.26 1.12 3.09
CA LEU A 5 -8.36 0.17 3.26
C LEU A 5 -9.18 0.58 4.47
N SER A 6 -10.50 0.65 4.30
CA SER A 6 -11.43 1.10 5.32
C SER A 6 -12.69 0.23 5.37
N LYS A 7 -13.24 0.02 6.57
CA LYS A 7 -14.53 -0.67 6.76
C LYS A 7 -15.67 0.32 7.05
N PRO A 8 -16.91 0.01 6.65
CA PRO A 8 -18.07 0.80 7.04
C PRO A 8 -18.20 0.85 8.58
N GLY A 9 -18.33 2.05 9.12
CA GLY A 9 -18.63 2.32 10.52
C GLY A 9 -20.11 2.65 10.74
N GLY A 10 -20.39 3.28 11.89
CA GLY A 10 -21.72 3.74 12.26
C GLY A 10 -22.27 4.82 11.31
N LEU A 11 -23.59 5.01 11.40
CA LEU A 11 -24.25 6.21 10.88
C LEU A 11 -24.19 7.30 11.95
N ASP A 12 -24.00 8.55 11.54
CA ASP A 12 -24.20 9.69 12.43
C ASP A 12 -25.69 10.03 12.61
N LEU A 13 -25.99 11.07 13.40
CA LEU A 13 -27.36 11.56 13.65
C LEU A 13 -28.06 12.07 12.38
N PHE A 14 -27.34 12.26 11.29
CA PHE A 14 -27.85 12.72 9.99
C PHE A 14 -27.90 11.59 8.95
N GLY A 15 -27.62 10.34 9.35
CA GLY A 15 -27.64 9.18 8.45
C GLY A 15 -26.41 9.06 7.54
N ARG A 16 -25.31 9.78 7.81
CA ARG A 16 -24.06 9.68 7.05
C ARG A 16 -23.23 8.49 7.52
N ARG A 17 -22.77 7.66 6.57
CA ARG A 17 -21.85 6.55 6.84
C ARG A 17 -20.43 7.07 7.04
N HIS A 18 -19.86 6.79 8.21
CA HIS A 18 -18.43 6.94 8.43
C HIS A 18 -17.69 5.67 8.05
N TYR A 19 -16.42 5.81 7.70
CA TYR A 19 -15.53 4.70 7.41
C TYR A 19 -14.40 4.70 8.44
N ILE A 20 -14.08 3.51 8.95
CA ILE A 20 -13.01 3.30 9.92
C ILE A 20 -11.83 2.73 9.16
N ARG A 21 -10.71 3.45 9.20
CA ARG A 21 -9.45 3.04 8.58
C ARG A 21 -8.96 1.74 9.21
N LEU A 22 -8.76 0.73 8.37
CA LEU A 22 -8.19 -0.56 8.74
C LEU A 22 -6.69 -0.59 8.47
N ASP A 23 -6.28 -0.18 7.28
CA ASP A 23 -4.88 -0.17 6.87
C ASP A 23 -4.59 1.02 5.96
N ARG A 24 -3.32 1.43 5.90
CA ARG A 24 -2.83 2.48 5.01
C ARG A 24 -1.38 2.23 4.66
N VAL A 25 -1.10 2.21 3.36
CA VAL A 25 0.23 2.05 2.80
C VAL A 25 0.56 3.27 1.96
N ASN A 26 1.68 3.92 2.25
CA ASN A 26 2.29 4.90 1.37
C ASN A 26 3.43 4.20 0.64
N TYR A 27 3.21 3.86 -0.63
CA TYR A 27 4.25 3.27 -1.46
C TYR A 27 4.79 4.28 -2.46
N SER A 28 6.00 4.05 -2.94
CA SER A 28 6.59 4.85 -4.00
C SER A 28 6.72 4.01 -5.26
N ASP A 29 6.70 4.68 -6.40
CA ASP A 29 6.72 4.08 -7.74
C ASP A 29 8.14 3.95 -8.32
N GLY A 30 9.17 4.24 -7.54
CA GLY A 30 10.55 4.28 -8.03
C GLY A 30 11.01 5.68 -8.46
N SER A 31 10.11 6.67 -8.54
CA SER A 31 10.40 8.00 -9.09
C SER A 31 10.59 9.12 -8.06
N HIS A 32 10.44 8.80 -6.76
CA HIS A 32 10.52 9.77 -5.67
C HIS A 32 11.62 9.42 -4.63
N PRO A 33 12.91 9.36 -5.04
CA PRO A 33 14.01 9.01 -4.14
C PRO A 33 14.20 10.03 -2.99
N ASP A 34 13.81 11.29 -3.20
CA ASP A 34 13.94 12.37 -2.23
C ASP A 34 13.04 12.19 -0.99
N ASP A 35 11.95 11.43 -1.14
CA ASP A 35 10.99 11.15 -0.06
C ASP A 35 11.41 9.95 0.81
N CYS A 36 12.51 9.26 0.46
CA CYS A 36 12.98 8.06 1.13
C CYS A 36 14.30 8.28 1.89
N PRO A 37 14.47 7.74 3.11
CA PRO A 37 15.73 7.81 3.83
C PRO A 37 16.87 7.21 3.00
N GLY A 38 17.90 8.01 2.72
CA GLY A 38 19.06 7.59 1.93
C GLY A 38 18.99 7.94 0.44
N GLY A 39 17.97 8.67 -0.01
CA GLY A 39 17.92 9.21 -1.38
C GLY A 39 17.76 8.12 -2.45
N ALA A 40 17.21 6.97 -2.09
CA ALA A 40 16.95 5.85 -2.97
C ALA A 40 15.52 5.37 -2.72
N ASP A 41 14.75 5.19 -3.79
CA ASP A 41 13.44 4.57 -3.67
C ASP A 41 13.60 3.08 -3.38
N LEU A 42 13.14 2.67 -2.19
CA LEU A 42 13.28 1.30 -1.70
C LEU A 42 12.12 0.40 -2.15
N TRP A 43 11.10 0.94 -2.81
CA TRP A 43 9.99 0.14 -3.30
C TRP A 43 10.37 -0.60 -4.58
N PRO A 44 9.87 -1.84 -4.78
CA PRO A 44 10.12 -2.60 -6.01
C PRO A 44 9.56 -1.88 -7.26
N ALA A 45 10.45 -1.28 -8.07
CA ALA A 45 10.07 -0.56 -9.29
C ALA A 45 9.41 -1.45 -10.35
N GLU A 46 9.61 -2.77 -10.31
CA GLU A 46 8.98 -3.68 -11.28
C GLU A 46 7.45 -3.75 -11.13
N ALA A 47 6.91 -3.32 -9.99
CA ALA A 47 5.47 -3.18 -9.79
C ALA A 47 4.89 -1.89 -10.40
N ASP A 48 5.75 -0.99 -10.91
CA ASP A 48 5.35 0.25 -11.59
C ASP A 48 5.13 -0.01 -13.09
N GLY A 49 3.95 -0.55 -13.42
CA GLY A 49 3.48 -0.65 -14.81
C GLY A 49 4.12 -1.73 -15.69
N ALA A 50 5.09 -2.50 -15.19
CA ALA A 50 5.76 -3.58 -15.94
C ALA A 50 5.07 -4.96 -15.87
N GLY A 51 3.86 -5.03 -15.32
CA GLY A 51 3.03 -6.24 -15.27
C GLY A 51 3.16 -7.08 -13.99
N LYS A 52 4.04 -6.70 -13.05
CA LYS A 52 4.05 -7.24 -11.69
C LYS A 52 3.19 -6.37 -10.75
N SER A 53 2.77 -6.94 -9.63
CA SER A 53 2.07 -6.25 -8.54
C SER A 53 2.88 -6.34 -7.25
N LEU A 54 2.72 -5.35 -6.36
CA LEU A 54 3.26 -5.42 -5.01
C LEU A 54 2.50 -6.48 -4.21
N THR A 55 3.22 -7.52 -3.78
CA THR A 55 2.71 -8.61 -2.95
C THR A 55 3.40 -8.58 -1.60
N ARG A 56 2.61 -8.79 -0.55
CA ARG A 56 3.05 -8.84 0.84
C ARG A 56 3.89 -10.07 1.11
N THR A 57 5.14 -9.90 1.57
CA THR A 57 6.01 -11.03 1.95
C THR A 57 5.58 -11.66 3.28
N THR A 58 5.16 -10.84 4.24
CA THR A 58 4.64 -11.31 5.53
C THR A 58 3.42 -10.46 5.91
N PRO A 59 2.19 -11.02 5.85
CA PRO A 59 0.96 -10.26 6.07
C PRO A 59 0.90 -9.50 7.39
N ALA A 60 1.59 -9.97 8.43
CA ALA A 60 1.57 -9.36 9.76
C ALA A 60 2.57 -8.20 9.96
N ASN A 61 3.53 -7.99 9.04
CA ASN A 61 4.59 -6.98 9.23
C ASN A 61 4.08 -5.54 8.96
N TYR A 62 4.92 -4.52 9.04
CA TYR A 62 4.48 -3.14 8.80
C TYR A 62 4.30 -2.79 7.32
N GLY A 63 3.09 -2.39 6.92
CA GLY A 63 2.71 -2.12 5.53
C GLY A 63 3.53 -1.00 4.87
N ASN A 64 4.03 -0.07 5.66
CA ASN A 64 4.82 1.07 5.18
C ASN A 64 6.33 0.80 5.14
N ASP A 65 6.77 -0.43 5.39
CA ASP A 65 8.18 -0.82 5.26
C ASP A 65 8.36 -1.57 3.92
N PRO A 66 9.10 -0.99 2.95
CA PRO A 66 9.33 -1.56 1.62
C PRO A 66 9.92 -2.98 1.65
N ASN A 67 10.68 -3.34 2.69
CA ASN A 67 11.28 -4.68 2.83
C ASN A 67 10.23 -5.78 3.01
N ASN A 68 8.98 -5.42 3.35
CA ASN A 68 7.88 -6.37 3.51
C ASN A 68 7.08 -6.59 2.23
N TRP A 69 7.58 -6.08 1.09
CA TRP A 69 6.94 -6.15 -0.21
C TRP A 69 7.90 -6.75 -1.25
N THR A 70 7.32 -7.48 -2.19
CA THR A 70 8.02 -7.98 -3.37
C THR A 70 7.17 -7.75 -4.62
N ALA A 71 7.80 -7.53 -5.76
CA ALA A 71 7.09 -7.50 -7.03
C ALA A 71 6.90 -8.93 -7.53
N ALA A 72 5.65 -9.38 -7.62
CA ALA A 72 5.29 -10.71 -8.09
C ALA A 72 4.31 -10.63 -9.27
N VAL A 73 4.15 -11.73 -10.00
CA VAL A 73 3.09 -11.82 -11.03
C VAL A 73 1.74 -11.73 -10.33
N PRO A 74 0.83 -10.84 -10.76
CA PRO A 74 -0.47 -10.70 -10.12
C PRO A 74 -1.27 -12.00 -10.21
N SER A 75 -1.65 -12.56 -9.06
CA SER A 75 -2.63 -13.63 -8.93
C SER A 75 -4.01 -13.00 -8.73
N PRO A 76 -5.05 -13.43 -9.46
CA PRO A 76 -6.41 -13.02 -9.14
C PRO A 76 -6.81 -13.60 -7.77
N GLY A 77 -6.90 -12.75 -6.76
CA GLY A 77 -7.58 -13.06 -5.49
C GLY A 77 -6.80 -13.89 -4.48
N GLU A 78 -5.68 -13.36 -4.01
CA GLU A 78 -5.23 -13.60 -2.62
C GLU A 78 -5.76 -12.50 -1.69
#